data_AF-A0A349MYL9-F1
#
_entry.id   AF-A0A349MYL9-F1
#
_cell.length_a   1.000
_cell.length_b   1.000
_cell.length_c   1.000
_cell.angle_alpha   90.00
_cell.angle_beta   90.00
_cell.angle_gamma   90.00
#
_symmetry.space_group_name_H-M   'P 1'
#
loop_
_entity.id
_entity.type
_entity.pdbx_description
1 polymer ?
#
loop_
_entity_poly.entity_id
_entity_poly.type
_entity_poly.pdbx_seq_one_letter_code
_entity_poly.pdbx_strand_id
1 'polypeptide(L)'
;MADTEESVETKVKRPSIAELKRQLAHVERADDPLMVSLADDPRKGVVNLLAQTKRRLTAQAHAETAFDERLQIERACWANG
;
A
#
# COMPACT_ATOMS: atom_id res chain seq x y z
N MET A 1 -16.70 48.07 14.47
CA MET A 1 -15.83 46.93 14.81
C MET A 1 -16.38 45.75 14.05
N ALA A 2 -15.84 45.52 12.87
CA ALA A 2 -16.28 44.47 11.96
C ALA A 2 -15.03 43.66 11.65
N ASP A 3 -14.94 42.47 12.21
CA ASP A 3 -14.03 41.42 11.78
C ASP A 3 -14.81 40.12 11.95
N THR A 4 -15.62 39.82 10.93
CA THR A 4 -16.25 38.51 10.76
C THR A 4 -15.16 37.58 10.28
N GLU A 5 -14.72 36.67 11.15
CA GLU A 5 -13.75 35.63 10.81
C GLU A 5 -14.25 34.81 9.62
N GLU A 6 -13.62 35.04 8.48
CA GLU A 6 -13.80 34.31 7.24
C GLU A 6 -13.40 32.85 7.48
N SER A 7 -14.40 32.00 7.70
CA SER A 7 -14.22 30.55 7.70
C SER A 7 -13.78 30.11 6.30
N VAL A 8 -12.47 29.94 6.13
CA VAL A 8 -11.88 29.35 4.93
C VAL A 8 -12.26 27.87 4.90
N GLU A 9 -13.39 27.58 4.27
CA GLU A 9 -13.82 26.22 4.01
C GLU A 9 -12.85 25.58 3.00
N THR A 10 -11.85 24.85 3.51
CA THR A 10 -10.89 24.13 2.69
C THR A 10 -11.60 23.00 1.96
N LYS A 11 -11.98 23.26 0.70
CA LYS A 11 -12.54 22.26 -0.21
C LYS A 11 -11.52 21.12 -0.39
N VAL A 12 -11.76 19.99 0.27
CA VAL A 12 -10.86 18.81 0.25
C VAL A 12 -10.72 18.31 -1.20
N LYS A 13 -9.58 18.59 -1.82
CA LYS A 13 -9.29 18.18 -3.19
C LYS A 13 -8.93 16.70 -3.19
N ARG A 14 -9.70 15.88 -3.92
CA ARG A 14 -9.37 14.45 -4.07
C ARG A 14 -7.97 14.31 -4.67
N PRO A 15 -7.12 13.43 -4.12
CA PRO A 15 -5.77 13.22 -4.64
C PRO A 15 -5.81 12.73 -6.08
N SER A 16 -4.85 13.19 -6.87
CA SER A 16 -4.67 12.77 -8.26
C SER A 16 -4.21 11.31 -8.32
N ILE A 17 -4.34 10.66 -9.47
CA ILE A 17 -3.86 9.27 -9.64
C ILE A 17 -2.33 9.20 -9.46
N ALA A 18 -1.60 10.22 -9.92
CA ALA A 18 -0.14 10.29 -9.76
C ALA A 18 0.27 10.39 -8.28
N GLU A 19 -0.48 11.18 -7.51
CA GLU A 19 -0.28 11.32 -6.07
C GLU A 19 -0.55 9.99 -5.35
N LEU A 20 -1.68 9.36 -5.65
CA LEU A 20 -2.02 8.04 -5.10
C LEU A 20 -0.98 6.98 -5.46
N LYS A 21 -0.42 7.04 -6.67
CA LYS A 21 0.66 6.11 -7.09
C LYS A 21 1.91 6.28 -6.24
N ARG A 22 2.30 7.52 -5.94
CA ARG A 22 3.43 7.80 -5.06
C ARG A 22 3.16 7.31 -3.64
N GLN A 23 1.97 7.58 -3.11
CA GLN A 23 1.61 7.16 -1.75
C GLN A 23 1.57 5.64 -1.62
N LEU A 24 0.93 4.94 -2.57
CA LEU A 24 0.87 3.48 -2.60
C LEU A 24 2.22 2.81 -2.86
N ALA A 25 3.22 3.54 -3.37
CA ALA A 25 4.56 2.99 -3.56
C ALA A 25 5.22 2.59 -2.23
N HIS A 26 4.88 3.28 -1.13
CA HIS A 26 5.45 3.05 0.20
C HIS A 26 4.63 2.08 1.06
N VAL A 27 3.51 1.59 0.56
CA VAL A 27 2.68 0.63 1.28
C VAL A 27 3.33 -0.75 1.28
N GLU A 28 3.60 -1.29 2.46
CA GLU A 28 4.25 -2.60 2.64
C GLU A 28 3.26 -3.70 3.04
N ARG A 29 2.02 -3.35 3.39
CA ARG A 29 1.03 -4.31 3.88
C ARG A 29 -0.34 -4.11 3.23
N ALA A 30 -1.08 -5.20 3.09
CA ALA A 30 -2.40 -5.17 2.45
C ALA A 30 -3.50 -4.57 3.34
N ASP A 31 -3.27 -4.56 4.65
CA ASP A 31 -4.13 -3.96 5.69
C ASP A 31 -3.84 -2.47 5.93
N ASP A 32 -2.98 -1.86 5.11
CA ASP A 32 -2.62 -0.45 5.23
C ASP A 32 -3.87 0.46 5.14
N PRO A 33 -4.02 1.46 6.04
CA PRO A 33 -5.17 2.36 6.05
C PRO A 33 -5.43 3.06 4.70
N LEU A 34 -4.38 3.33 3.92
CA LEU A 34 -4.51 3.92 2.59
C LEU A 34 -5.17 2.94 1.61
N MET A 35 -4.83 1.64 1.68
CA MET A 35 -5.45 0.61 0.86
C MET A 35 -6.94 0.45 1.19
N VAL A 36 -7.28 0.51 2.48
CA VAL A 36 -8.66 0.41 2.98
C VAL A 36 -9.48 1.63 2.55
N SER A 37 -8.95 2.84 2.74
CA SER A 37 -9.65 4.08 2.38
C SER A 37 -9.93 4.24 0.89
N LEU A 38 -9.10 3.63 0.03
CA LEU A 38 -9.26 3.66 -1.43
C LEU A 38 -10.10 2.51 -1.98
N ALA A 39 -10.48 1.52 -1.15
CA ALA A 39 -11.18 0.32 -1.59
C ALA A 39 -12.52 0.63 -2.29
N ASP A 40 -13.20 1.68 -1.85
CA ASP A 40 -14.49 2.13 -2.38
C ASP A 40 -14.36 3.20 -3.48
N ASP A 41 -13.15 3.57 -3.92
CA ASP A 41 -12.96 4.55 -4.99
C ASP A 41 -13.30 3.94 -6.37
N PRO A 42 -14.36 4.42 -7.05
CA PRO A 42 -14.83 3.83 -8.31
C PRO A 42 -13.96 4.22 -9.51
N ARG A 43 -12.97 5.12 -9.35
CA ARG A 43 -12.13 5.57 -10.45
C ARG A 43 -11.30 4.39 -10.95
N LYS A 44 -11.48 4.02 -12.22
CA LYS A 44 -10.74 2.94 -12.89
C LYS A 44 -9.22 3.00 -12.65
N GLY A 45 -8.64 4.20 -12.65
CA GLY A 45 -7.21 4.40 -12.37
C GLY A 45 -6.80 3.97 -10.95
N VAL A 46 -7.64 4.25 -9.95
CA VAL A 46 -7.41 3.87 -8.55
C VAL A 46 -7.61 2.36 -8.36
N VAL A 47 -8.67 1.79 -8.93
CA VAL A 47 -8.91 0.34 -8.91
C VAL A 47 -7.73 -0.42 -9.50
N ASN A 48 -7.23 0.00 -10.66
CA ASN A 48 -6.06 -0.61 -11.30
C ASN A 48 -4.81 -0.49 -10.44
N LEU A 49 -4.62 0.67 -9.81
CA LEU A 49 -3.46 0.94 -8.96
C LEU A 49 -3.50 0.07 -7.70
N LEU A 50 -4.66 -0.08 -7.05
CA LEU A 50 -4.85 -0.99 -5.93
C LEU A 50 -4.56 -2.45 -6.30
N ALA A 51 -5.03 -2.88 -7.47
CA ALA A 51 -4.74 -4.23 -7.96
C ALA A 51 -3.24 -4.46 -8.19
N GLN A 52 -2.52 -3.46 -8.72
CA GLN A 52 -1.07 -3.53 -8.89
C GLN A 52 -0.35 -3.59 -7.55
N THR A 53 -0.72 -2.74 -6.60
CA THR A 53 -0.15 -2.75 -5.24
C THR A 53 -0.38 -4.09 -4.56
N LYS A 54 -1.59 -4.64 -4.62
CA LYS A 54 -1.90 -5.98 -4.07
C LYS A 54 -0.99 -7.06 -4.66
N ARG A 55 -0.83 -7.09 -5.99
CA ARG A 55 0.05 -8.06 -6.65
C ARG A 55 1.51 -7.95 -6.21
N ARG A 56 2.03 -6.72 -6.08
CA ARG A 56 3.39 -6.48 -5.57
C ARG A 56 3.54 -7.06 -4.15
N LEU A 57 2.61 -6.78 -3.26
CA LEU A 57 2.62 -7.26 -1.88
C LEU A 57 2.56 -8.79 -1.80
N THR A 58 1.70 -9.42 -2.61
CA THR A 58 1.63 -10.88 -2.69
C THR A 58 2.95 -11.47 -3.19
N ALA A 59 3.56 -10.89 -4.22
CA ALA A 59 4.85 -11.36 -4.73
C ALA A 59 5.96 -11.25 -3.69
N GLN A 60 5.98 -10.17 -2.90
CA GLN A 60 6.91 -10.00 -1.80
C GLN A 60 6.72 -11.10 -0.73
N ALA A 61 5.49 -11.30 -0.26
CA ALA A 61 5.19 -12.33 0.75
C ALA A 61 5.57 -13.76 0.26
N HIS A 62 5.38 -14.05 -1.02
CA HIS A 62 5.81 -15.32 -1.62
C HIS A 62 7.33 -15.46 -1.64
N ALA A 63 8.06 -14.37 -1.94
CA ALA A 63 9.52 -14.39 -1.93
C ALA A 63 10.08 -14.59 -0.51
N GLU A 64 9.48 -13.94 0.49
CA GLU A 64 9.81 -14.12 1.91
C GLU A 64 9.58 -15.58 2.34
N THR A 65 8.41 -16.14 2.02
CA THR A 65 8.10 -17.55 2.33
C THR A 65 9.10 -18.51 1.66
N ALA A 66 9.39 -18.31 0.37
CA ALA A 66 10.33 -19.15 -0.36
C ALA A 66 11.77 -19.02 0.18
N PHE A 67 12.15 -17.86 0.71
CA PHE A 67 13.42 -17.66 1.38
C PHE A 67 13.48 -18.42 2.70
N ASP A 68 12.43 -18.32 3.52
CA ASP A 68 12.36 -19.02 4.80
C ASP A 68 12.41 -20.54 4.64
N GLU A 69 11.70 -21.09 3.64
CA GLU A 69 11.76 -22.51 3.29
C GLU A 69 13.19 -22.94 2.93
N ARG A 70 13.89 -22.16 2.09
CA ARG A 70 15.28 -22.46 1.70
C ARG A 70 16.22 -22.39 2.91
N LEU A 71 16.07 -21.37 3.74
CA LEU A 71 16.90 -21.18 4.93
C LEU A 71 16.73 -22.32 5.93
N GLN A 72 15.50 -22.83 6.10
CA GLN A 72 15.24 -24.00 6.94
C GLN A 72 15.97 -25.24 6.42
N ILE A 73 15.94 -25.49 5.11
CA ILE A 73 16.65 -26.61 4.48
C ILE A 73 18.17 -26.46 4.70
N GLU A 74 18.73 -25.29 4.44
CA GLU A 74 20.15 -25.02 4.63
C GLU A 74 20.60 -25.27 6.07
N ARG A 75 19.84 -24.78 7.05
CA ARG A 75 20.11 -25.00 8.48
C ARG A 75 20.05 -26.48 8.86
N ALA A 76 19.05 -27.21 8.35
CA ALA A 76 18.93 -28.64 8.62
C ALA A 76 20.10 -29.43 8.04
N CYS A 77 20.60 -29.07 6.85
CA CYS A 77 21.79 -29.68 6.25
C CYS A 77 23.05 -29.37 7.05
N TRP A 78 23.25 -28.13 7.49
CA TRP A 78 24.41 -27.73 8.31
C TRP A 78 24.42 -28.37 9.69
N ALA A 79 23.26 -28.56 10.33
CA ALA A 79 23.20 -29.19 11.64
C ALA A 79 23.51 -30.70 11.62
N ASN A 80 23.37 -31.35 10.46
CA ASN A 80 23.54 -32.78 10.27
C ASN A 80 24.86 -33.15 9.55
N GLY A 81 25.76 -32.17 9.32
CA GLY A 81 27.02 -32.33 8.59
C GLY A 81 28.22 -31.79 9.35
#